data_AF-A0A8S7XZ57-F1
#
_entry.id   AF-A0A8S7XZ57-F1
#
_cell.length_a   1.000
_cell.length_b   1.000
_cell.length_c   1.000
_cell.angle_alpha   90.00
_cell.angle_beta   90.00
_cell.angle_gamma   90.00
#
_symmetry.space_group_name_H-M   'P 1'
#
loop_
_entity.id
_entity.type
_entity.pdbx_description
1 polymer ?
#
loop_
_entity_poly.entity_id
_entity_poly.type
_entity_poly.pdbx_seq_one_letter_code
_entity_poly.pdbx_strand_id
1 'polypeptide(L)'
;MTIQTCPVCHGRDGLFEVTCPECDGSGYSPEEDKPFAQCHTCYGDGTTETSACPRCGGVGEVDDDEDDEYEEEEDDDDDRDEEED
;
A
#
# COMPACT_ATOMS: atom_id res chain seq x y z
N MET A 1 -15.44 -9.00 -7.43
CA MET A 1 -15.53 -7.78 -8.26
C MET A 1 -16.85 -7.02 -8.14
N THR A 2 -17.02 -6.28 -7.04
CA THR A 2 -17.87 -5.09 -7.03
C THR A 2 -16.97 -3.87 -7.23
N ILE A 3 -17.19 -3.13 -8.31
CA ILE A 3 -16.43 -1.91 -8.59
C ILE A 3 -17.08 -0.78 -7.79
N GLN A 4 -16.33 -0.19 -6.86
CA GLN A 4 -16.79 0.93 -6.04
C GLN A 4 -16.06 2.22 -6.42
N THR A 5 -16.80 3.32 -6.56
CA THR A 5 -16.21 4.66 -6.74
C THR A 5 -15.25 4.97 -5.60
N CYS A 6 -14.08 5.50 -5.91
CA CYS A 6 -13.02 5.71 -4.92
C CYS A 6 -13.48 6.65 -3.79
N PRO A 7 -13.61 6.22 -2.52
CA PRO A 7 -13.88 7.07 -1.35
C PRO A 7 -12.94 8.26 -1.16
N VAL A 8 -11.72 8.25 -1.70
CA VAL A 8 -10.76 9.34 -1.50
C VAL A 8 -11.01 10.47 -2.49
N CYS A 9 -11.06 10.15 -3.79
CA CYS A 9 -11.26 11.16 -4.81
C CYS A 9 -12.72 11.33 -5.24
N HIS A 10 -13.59 10.38 -4.91
CA HIS A 10 -14.98 10.28 -5.39
C HIS A 10 -15.11 10.41 -6.91
N GLY A 11 -14.15 9.86 -7.66
CA GLY A 11 -14.10 9.96 -9.12
C GLY A 11 -13.69 11.33 -9.66
N ARG A 12 -13.05 12.18 -8.84
CA ARG A 12 -12.64 13.53 -9.21
C ARG A 12 -11.13 13.60 -9.40
N ASP A 13 -10.69 14.33 -10.41
CA ASP A 13 -9.29 14.72 -10.56
C ASP A 13 -8.96 15.87 -9.59
N GLY A 14 -7.78 15.82 -8.96
CA GLY A 14 -7.36 16.80 -7.96
C GLY A 14 -5.85 16.77 -7.75
N LEU A 15 -5.32 17.78 -7.06
CA LEU A 15 -3.94 17.75 -6.56
C LEU A 15 -3.94 17.03 -5.22
N PHE A 16 -3.24 15.89 -5.17
CA PHE A 16 -3.08 15.08 -3.99
C PHE A 16 -1.63 15.18 -3.52
N GLU A 17 -1.45 15.46 -2.22
CA GLU A 17 -0.16 15.33 -1.58
C GLU A 17 0.09 13.85 -1.30
N VAL A 18 1.18 13.32 -1.83
CA VAL A 18 1.58 11.92 -1.64
C VAL A 18 2.98 11.85 -1.08
N THR A 19 3.27 10.76 -0.37
CA THR A 19 4.61 10.47 0.13
C THR A 19 5.60 10.46 -1.03
N CYS A 20 6.71 11.17 -0.89
CA CYS A 20 7.73 11.24 -1.93
C CYS A 20 8.34 9.84 -2.14
N PRO A 21 8.26 9.26 -3.36
CA PRO A 21 8.71 7.90 -3.63
C PRO A 21 10.24 7.76 -3.65
N GLU A 22 10.97 8.86 -3.84
CA GLU A 22 12.44 8.86 -3.89
C GLU A 22 13.08 8.78 -2.49
N CYS A 23 12.36 9.20 -1.46
CA CYS A 23 12.87 9.22 -0.09
C CYS A 23 11.94 8.52 0.90
N ASP A 24 10.89 7.85 0.43
CA ASP A 24 9.86 7.18 1.24
C ASP A 24 9.33 8.04 2.40
N GLY A 25 9.16 9.35 2.15
CA GLY A 25 8.67 10.28 3.18
C GLY A 25 9.72 10.79 4.17
N SER A 26 10.97 10.36 4.08
CA SER A 26 12.02 10.81 5.01
C SER A 26 12.46 12.27 4.79
N GLY A 27 12.32 12.79 3.57
CA GLY A 27 12.83 14.11 3.18
C GLY A 27 14.35 14.14 2.94
N TYR A 28 15.05 13.03 3.16
CA TYR A 28 16.51 12.92 2.98
C TYR A 28 16.85 12.06 1.77
N SER A 29 17.98 12.35 1.13
CA SER A 29 18.48 11.52 0.04
C SER A 29 18.95 10.17 0.60
N PRO A 30 18.54 9.04 0.00
CA PRO A 30 19.00 7.71 0.43
C PRO A 30 20.46 7.42 0.05
N GLU A 31 21.15 8.37 -0.60
CA GLU A 31 22.55 8.25 -0.99
C GLU A 31 23.47 8.16 0.23
N GLU A 32 24.20 7.04 0.37
CA GLU A 32 25.11 6.80 1.51
C GLU A 32 26.28 7.79 1.56
N ASP A 33 26.68 8.36 0.42
CA ASP A 33 27.74 9.37 0.34
C ASP A 33 27.32 10.72 0.97
N LYS A 34 26.02 10.96 1.13
CA LYS A 34 25.49 12.22 1.67
C LYS A 34 24.23 11.96 2.53
N PRO A 35 24.38 11.33 3.70
CA PRO A 35 23.25 10.92 4.54
C PRO A 35 22.44 12.10 5.10
N PHE A 36 22.99 13.32 5.04
CA PHE A 36 22.31 14.56 5.47
C PHE A 36 21.87 15.43 4.29
N ALA A 37 22.05 14.98 3.04
CA ALA A 37 21.52 15.70 1.90
C ALA A 37 19.99 15.61 1.89
N GLN A 38 19.34 16.72 1.61
CA GLN A 38 17.90 16.74 1.39
C GLN A 38 17.57 15.98 0.11
N CYS A 39 16.39 15.36 0.07
CA CYS A 39 15.89 14.73 -1.15
C CYS A 39 15.76 15.77 -2.25
N HIS A 40 16.28 15.47 -3.45
CA HIS A 40 16.27 16.40 -4.57
C HIS A 40 14.88 16.58 -5.21
N THR A 41 13.95 15.65 -4.92
CA THR A 41 12.61 15.61 -5.50
C THR A 41 11.61 16.39 -4.65
N CYS A 42 11.60 16.15 -3.33
CA CYS A 42 10.72 16.87 -2.40
C CYS A 42 11.42 18.01 -1.65
N TYR A 43 12.72 18.25 -1.89
CA TYR A 43 13.49 19.33 -1.26
C TYR A 43 13.44 19.34 0.28
N GLY A 44 13.23 18.18 0.91
CA GLY A 44 13.13 18.07 2.37
C GLY A 44 11.71 18.01 2.93
N ASP A 45 10.67 18.20 2.11
CA ASP A 45 9.28 18.16 2.59
C ASP A 45 8.81 16.73 2.93
N GLY A 46 9.39 15.72 2.27
CA GLY A 46 8.98 14.32 2.40
C GLY A 46 7.73 13.98 1.60
N THR A 47 6.99 14.96 1.08
CA THR A 47 5.82 14.77 0.22
C THR A 47 6.02 15.40 -1.16
N THR A 48 5.20 15.00 -2.13
CA THR A 48 5.16 15.58 -3.47
C THR A 48 3.71 15.70 -3.93
N GLU A 49 3.43 16.70 -4.77
CA GLU A 49 2.10 16.91 -5.32
C GLU A 49 1.94 16.09 -6.61
N THR A 50 0.91 15.25 -6.65
CA THR A 50 0.55 14.48 -7.84
C THR A 50 -0.90 14.74 -8.23
N SER A 51 -1.17 14.71 -9.54
CA SER A 51 -2.53 14.78 -10.06
C SER A 51 -3.27 13.43 -9.97
N ALA A 52 -2.55 12.34 -9.66
CA ALA A 52 -3.11 11.01 -9.56
C ALA A 52 -3.55 10.71 -8.12
N CYS A 53 -4.78 10.24 -7.93
CA CYS A 53 -5.25 9.85 -6.60
C CYS A 53 -4.42 8.66 -6.08
N PRO A 54 -3.82 8.73 -4.87
CA PRO A 54 -2.95 7.66 -4.36
C PRO A 54 -3.65 6.33 -4.11
N ARG A 55 -4.99 6.35 -4.00
CA ARG A 55 -5.78 5.17 -3.67
C ARG A 55 -6.33 4.43 -4.90
N CYS A 56 -6.56 5.12 -6.02
CA CYS A 56 -7.06 4.52 -7.25
C CYS A 56 -6.17 4.81 -8.48
N GLY A 57 -4.99 5.41 -8.31
CA GLY A 57 -4.09 5.80 -9.39
C GLY A 57 -4.65 6.84 -10.37
N GLY A 58 -5.74 7.53 -10.00
CA GLY A 58 -6.45 8.44 -10.91
C GLY A 58 -7.55 7.77 -11.76
N VAL A 59 -7.84 6.48 -11.56
CA VAL A 59 -8.92 5.78 -12.28
C VAL A 59 -10.31 6.24 -11.81
N GLY A 60 -10.44 6.61 -10.53
CA GLY A 60 -11.70 7.10 -9.94
C GLY A 60 -12.58 6.02 -9.30
N GLU A 61 -12.22 4.76 -9.48
CA GLU A 61 -12.86 3.56 -8.94
C GLU A 61 -11.81 2.59 -8.36
N VAL A 62 -12.24 1.69 -7.48
CA VAL A 62 -11.44 0.57 -7.00
C VAL A 62 -12.26 -0.70 -7.00
N ASP A 63 -11.58 -1.83 -7.11
CA ASP A 63 -12.14 -3.15 -6.87
C ASP A 63 -12.12 -3.42 -5.35
N ASP A 64 -13.32 -3.62 -4.79
CA ASP A 64 -13.49 -4.08 -3.41
C ASP A 64 -13.72 -5.59 -3.51
N ASP A 65 -12.64 -6.37 -3.55
CA ASP A 65 -12.71 -7.82 -3.42
C ASP A 65 -12.73 -8.17 -1.92
N GLU A 66 -13.86 -7.87 -1.28
CA GLU A 66 -14.25 -8.44 0.01
C GLU A 66 -15.28 -9.54 -0.28
N ASP A 67 -14.80 -10.72 -0.67
CA ASP A 67 -15.49 -12.03 -0.73
C ASP A 67 -14.38 -13.02 -1.16
N ASP A 68 -13.74 -13.74 -0.25
CA ASP A 68 -14.28 -15.00 0.25
C ASP A 68 -13.92 -15.23 1.73
N GLU A 69 -14.99 -15.33 2.49
CA GLU A 69 -15.10 -15.60 3.91
C GLU A 69 -14.70 -17.06 4.21
N TYR A 70 -13.65 -17.26 5.04
CA TYR A 70 -13.48 -18.40 5.96
C TYR A 70 -13.81 -19.82 5.44
N GLU A 71 -12.79 -20.62 5.13
CA GLU A 71 -12.85 -22.08 5.36
C GLU A 71 -12.06 -22.38 6.64
N GLU A 72 -12.80 -22.43 7.75
CA GLU A 72 -12.38 -23.02 9.02
C GLU A 72 -12.26 -24.53 8.80
N GLU A 73 -11.05 -25.01 8.47
CA GLU A 73 -10.75 -26.45 8.43
C GLU A 73 -10.67 -26.98 9.88
N GLU A 74 -11.83 -27.21 10.49
CA GLU A 74 -11.97 -28.23 11.53
C GLU A 74 -12.03 -29.62 10.88
N ASP A 75 -11.64 -30.66 11.65
CA ASP A 75 -11.51 -32.09 11.30
C ASP A 75 -10.14 -32.49 10.70
N ASP A 76 -9.42 -33.53 11.15
CA ASP A 76 -9.79 -34.69 11.96
C ASP A 76 -8.51 -35.28 12.60
N ASP A 77 -8.64 -35.80 13.82
CA ASP A 77 -7.69 -36.68 14.50
C ASP A 77 -7.18 -37.80 13.56
N ASP A 78 -5.86 -37.95 13.36
CA ASP A 78 -5.27 -39.25 13.03
C ASP A 78 -4.11 -39.55 13.99
N ASP A 79 -4.50 -40.20 15.08
CA ASP A 79 -3.69 -40.97 16.00
C ASP A 79 -2.73 -41.88 15.21
N ARG A 80 -1.43 -41.59 15.32
CA ARG A 80 -0.40 -42.57 14.96
C ARG A 80 0.55 -42.79 16.12
N ASP A 81 0.01 -43.53 17.08
CA ASP A 81 0.74 -44.37 18.00
C ASP A 81 1.68 -45.30 17.21
N GLU A 82 2.98 -45.04 17.29
CA GLU A 82 4.02 -46.00 16.91
C GLU A 82 5.18 -45.86 17.90
N GLU A 83 4.96 -46.43 19.09
CA GLU A 83 5.97 -46.75 20.09
C GLU A 83 7.11 -47.58 19.43
N GLU A 84 8.30 -47.00 19.29
CA GLU A 84 9.52 -47.71 18.86
C GLU A 84 10.35 -48.13 20.08
N ASP A 85 10.35 -49.45 20.32
CA ASP A 85 11.27 -50.36 21.05
C ASP A 85 12.20 -49.81 22.17
#